data_AF-A0A1Q7YHL9-F1
#
_entry.id   AF-A0A1Q7YHL9-F1
#
_cell.length_a   1.000
_cell.length_b   1.000
_cell.length_c   1.000
_cell.angle_alpha   90.00
_cell.angle_beta   90.00
_cell.angle_gamma   90.00
#
_symmetry.space_group_name_H-M   'P 1'
#
loop_
_entity.id
_entity.type
_entity.pdbx_description
1 polymer ?
#
loop_
_entity_poly.entity_id
_entity_poly.type
_entity_poly.pdbx_seq_one_letter_code
_entity_poly.pdbx_strand_id
1 'polypeptide(L)'
;MSAETLFAFNGFVKRLSDSSAVEVVPVQTDMTRKQAIDRAKSEESAYVVWLRVEVDTVDTEIAAAGAPINPGCLLVSYTVYSPQTAKVKAQGRVYQRGYAPNLCVAPRGNPLPPREPAHLPYEYRIKVAGSDAADRVFQAFDLSLPSTINSSTDDLR
;
A
#
# COMPACT_ATOMS: atom_id res chain seq x y z
N MET A 1 7.22 10.77 6.91
CA MET A 1 6.34 9.64 6.55
C MET A 1 5.30 9.48 7.62
N SER A 2 4.02 9.31 7.26
CA SER A 2 2.96 9.03 8.26
C SER A 2 3.06 7.59 8.81
N ALA A 3 2.41 7.30 9.94
CA ALA A 3 2.42 5.96 10.52
C ALA A 3 1.77 4.91 9.58
N GLU A 4 0.69 5.28 8.90
CA GLU A 4 -0.04 4.43 7.96
C GLU A 4 0.80 4.14 6.72
N THR A 5 1.53 5.16 6.24
CA THR A 5 2.49 5.00 5.15
C THR A 5 3.61 4.05 5.56
N LEU A 6 4.11 4.14 6.79
CA LEU A 6 5.12 3.22 7.32
C LEU A 6 4.59 1.79 7.43
N PHE A 7 3.36 1.57 7.89
CA PHE A 7 2.75 0.24 7.94
C PHE A 7 2.59 -0.39 6.57
N ALA A 8 2.07 0.37 5.60
CA ALA A 8 1.96 -0.08 4.20
C ALA A 8 3.32 -0.40 3.60
N PHE A 9 4.30 0.49 3.78
CA PHE A 9 5.68 0.34 3.31
C PHE A 9 6.34 -0.91 3.88
N ASN A 10 6.22 -1.14 5.20
CA ASN A 10 6.78 -2.31 5.86
C ASN A 10 6.17 -3.62 5.35
N GLY A 11 4.86 -3.65 5.10
CA GLY A 11 4.20 -4.80 4.48
C GLY A 11 4.71 -5.07 3.07
N PHE A 12 4.79 -4.01 2.26
CA PHE A 12 5.28 -4.07 0.88
C PHE A 12 6.73 -4.58 0.79
N VAL A 13 7.64 -3.95 1.53
CA VAL A 13 9.07 -4.31 1.55
C VAL A 13 9.27 -5.72 2.07
N LYS A 14 8.62 -6.09 3.19
CA LYS A 14 8.73 -7.45 3.73
C LYS A 14 8.29 -8.48 2.70
N ARG A 15 7.15 -8.25 2.03
CA ARG A 15 6.61 -9.19 1.05
C ARG A 15 7.50 -9.32 -0.19
N LEU A 16 8.08 -8.23 -0.69
CA LEU A 16 9.06 -8.31 -1.78
C LEU A 16 10.32 -9.09 -1.35
N SER A 17 10.79 -8.85 -0.13
CA SER A 17 12.00 -9.47 0.42
C SER A 17 11.83 -10.96 0.73
N ASP A 18 10.59 -11.47 0.79
CA ASP A 18 10.30 -12.90 0.95
C ASP A 18 10.60 -13.69 -0.35
N SER A 19 10.85 -13.02 -1.49
CA SER A 19 11.22 -13.64 -2.76
C SER A 19 12.72 -13.46 -3.05
N SER A 20 13.40 -14.53 -3.47
CA SER A 20 14.77 -14.46 -3.97
C SER A 20 14.87 -13.94 -5.41
N ALA A 21 13.74 -13.67 -6.08
CA ALA A 21 13.72 -13.23 -7.48
C ALA A 21 14.01 -11.72 -7.64
N VAL A 22 13.99 -10.96 -6.54
CA VAL A 22 14.20 -9.51 -6.56
C VAL A 22 15.13 -9.10 -5.43
N GLU A 23 16.00 -8.14 -5.71
CA GLU A 23 16.72 -7.40 -4.67
C GLU A 23 15.94 -6.13 -4.33
N VAL A 24 15.76 -5.86 -3.04
CA VAL A 24 14.96 -4.73 -2.55
C VAL A 24 15.88 -3.74 -1.85
N VAL A 25 15.88 -2.48 -2.31
CA VAL A 25 16.57 -1.37 -1.66
C VAL A 25 15.52 -0.41 -1.09
N PRO A 26 15.21 -0.49 0.23
CA PRO A 26 14.19 0.35 0.83
C PRO A 26 14.64 1.82 0.92
N VAL A 27 13.79 2.74 0.46
CA VAL A 27 13.98 4.19 0.65
C VAL A 27 12.89 4.70 1.59
N GLN A 28 13.26 4.96 2.85
CA GLN A 28 12.33 5.34 3.93
C GLN A 28 12.10 6.86 4.06
N THR A 29 12.19 7.58 2.94
CA THR A 29 11.97 9.02 2.90
C THR A 29 10.72 9.32 2.08
N ASP A 30 9.89 10.26 2.53
CA ASP A 30 8.75 10.71 1.73
C ASP A 30 9.26 11.35 0.44
N MET A 31 8.72 10.89 -0.69
CA MET A 31 9.05 11.40 -2.01
C MET A 31 7.80 11.90 -2.71
N THR A 32 7.91 13.09 -3.31
CA THR A 32 6.94 13.56 -4.30
C THR A 32 7.01 12.69 -5.56
N ARG A 33 5.96 12.76 -6.39
CA ARG A 33 5.95 12.12 -7.72
C ARG A 33 7.19 12.47 -8.53
N LYS A 34 7.54 13.76 -8.54
CA LYS A 34 8.68 14.29 -9.30
C LYS A 34 9.98 13.66 -8.83
N GLN A 35 10.21 13.61 -7.51
CA GLN A 35 11.41 12.98 -6.95
C GLN A 35 11.48 11.48 -7.28
N ALA A 36 10.35 10.76 -7.25
CA ALA A 36 10.32 9.35 -7.63
C ALA A 36 10.63 9.12 -9.12
N ILE A 37 10.10 10.00 -10.00
CA ILE A 37 10.43 10.00 -11.43
C ILE A 37 11.91 10.31 -11.66
N ASP A 38 12.43 11.35 -11.02
CA ASP A 38 13.82 11.77 -11.15
C ASP A 38 14.76 10.65 -10.65
N ARG A 39 14.40 9.98 -9.55
CA ARG A 39 15.10 8.78 -9.07
C ARG A 39 15.08 7.67 -10.12
N ALA A 40 13.92 7.32 -10.68
CA ALA A 40 13.81 6.27 -11.70
C ALA A 40 14.68 6.57 -12.93
N LYS A 41 14.77 7.85 -13.34
CA LYS A 41 15.65 8.26 -14.43
C LYS A 41 17.14 8.17 -14.10
N SER A 42 17.50 8.27 -12.82
CA SER A 42 18.89 8.10 -12.35
C SER A 42 19.30 6.64 -12.18
N GLU A 43 18.35 5.70 -12.12
CA GLU A 43 18.65 4.27 -12.04
C GLU A 43 19.04 3.72 -13.42
N GLU A 44 20.06 2.86 -13.44
CA GLU A 44 20.52 2.21 -14.67
C GLU A 44 19.66 0.98 -15.02
N SER A 45 19.35 0.14 -14.03
CA SER A 45 18.65 -1.14 -14.20
C SER A 45 17.51 -1.36 -13.20
N ALA A 46 17.47 -0.60 -12.10
CA ALA A 46 16.49 -0.79 -11.04
C ALA A 46 15.15 -0.09 -11.36
N TYR A 47 14.05 -0.81 -11.16
CA TYR A 47 12.71 -0.22 -11.18
C TYR A 47 12.45 0.52 -9.87
N VAL A 48 11.79 1.67 -9.95
CA VAL A 48 11.39 2.44 -8.77
C VAL A 48 9.90 2.25 -8.54
N VAL A 49 9.53 1.73 -7.36
CA VAL A 49 8.14 1.65 -6.94
C VAL A 49 7.83 2.84 -6.03
N TRP A 50 6.96 3.73 -6.50
CA TRP A 50 6.46 4.84 -5.71
C TRP A 50 5.14 4.43 -5.03
N LEU A 51 5.24 4.16 -3.73
CA LEU A 51 4.14 3.74 -2.87
C LEU A 51 3.53 4.95 -2.15
N ARG A 52 2.20 5.00 -2.06
CA ARG A 52 1.45 6.03 -1.34
C ARG A 52 0.31 5.42 -0.56
N VAL A 53 -0.04 6.04 0.54
CA VAL A 53 -1.32 5.82 1.21
C VAL A 53 -2.25 6.98 0.85
N GLU A 54 -3.40 6.67 0.29
CA GLU A 54 -4.41 7.63 -0.15
C GLU A 54 -5.72 7.35 0.59
N VAL A 55 -6.60 8.34 0.72
CA VAL A 55 -7.97 8.14 1.18
C VAL A 55 -8.84 7.96 -0.05
N ASP A 56 -9.68 6.92 -0.07
CA ASP A 56 -10.66 6.78 -1.15
C ASP A 56 -11.88 7.67 -0.87
N THR A 57 -11.78 8.96 -1.17
CA THR A 57 -12.94 9.87 -1.14
C THR A 57 -13.34 10.25 -2.56
N VAL A 58 -14.65 10.20 -2.82
CA VAL A 58 -15.25 10.73 -4.05
C VAL A 58 -15.32 12.26 -4.01
N ASP A 59 -15.18 12.83 -2.81
CA ASP A 59 -15.41 14.24 -2.54
C ASP A 59 -14.20 14.84 -1.82
N THR A 60 -13.33 15.50 -2.58
CA THR A 60 -12.11 16.14 -2.08
C THR A 60 -12.42 17.33 -1.18
N GLU A 61 -13.61 17.92 -1.31
CA GLU A 61 -14.03 19.08 -0.52
C GLU A 61 -14.33 18.70 0.94
N ILE A 62 -14.93 17.52 1.19
CA ILE A 62 -15.23 17.09 2.56
C ILE A 62 -13.96 16.63 3.31
N ALA A 63 -13.01 16.02 2.60
CA ALA A 63 -11.69 15.70 3.15
C ALA A 63 -10.90 16.98 3.46
N ALA A 64 -11.00 18.02 2.63
CA ALA A 64 -10.38 19.32 2.85
C ALA A 64 -11.02 20.11 4.02
N ALA A 65 -12.29 19.83 4.35
CA ALA A 65 -13.03 20.48 5.43
C ALA A 65 -12.71 19.96 6.85
N GLY A 66 -11.70 19.09 7.00
CA GLY A 66 -11.27 18.58 8.30
C GLY A 66 -12.22 17.57 8.95
N ALA A 67 -13.11 16.95 8.16
CA ALA A 67 -13.97 15.88 8.66
C ALA A 67 -13.12 14.67 9.09
N PRO A 68 -13.45 13.99 10.20
CA PRO A 68 -12.74 12.78 10.61
C PRO A 68 -12.90 11.70 9.54
N ILE A 69 -11.76 11.26 8.99
CA ILE A 69 -11.68 10.20 7.99
C ILE A 69 -11.63 8.84 8.70
N ASN A 70 -12.40 7.88 8.21
CA ASN A 70 -12.30 6.50 8.67
C ASN A 70 -10.94 5.89 8.28
N PRO A 71 -10.08 5.45 9.21
CA PRO A 71 -8.82 4.80 8.87
C PRO A 71 -9.00 3.53 8.01
N GLY A 72 -10.17 2.88 8.07
CA GLY A 72 -10.54 1.76 7.20
C GLY A 72 -10.76 2.13 5.72
N CYS A 73 -10.76 3.42 5.38
CA CYS A 73 -10.88 3.92 4.01
C CYS A 73 -9.57 4.38 3.39
N LEU A 74 -8.46 4.16 4.09
CA LEU A 74 -7.13 4.29 3.49
C LEU A 74 -6.91 3.15 2.49
N LEU A 75 -6.28 3.47 1.37
CA LEU A 75 -5.84 2.50 0.37
C LEU A 75 -4.35 2.69 0.09
N VAL A 76 -3.72 1.64 -0.43
CA VAL A 76 -2.35 1.68 -0.94
C VAL A 76 -2.38 1.91 -2.43
N SER A 77 -1.74 2.96 -2.91
CA SER A 77 -1.60 3.32 -4.31
C SER A 77 -0.14 3.16 -4.71
N TYR A 78 0.13 2.51 -5.83
CA TYR A 78 1.50 2.26 -6.28
C TYR A 78 1.68 2.62 -7.75
N THR A 79 2.91 3.01 -8.10
CA THR A 79 3.33 3.21 -9.48
C THR A 79 4.75 2.68 -9.65
N VAL A 80 4.96 1.83 -10.64
CA VAL A 80 6.25 1.24 -11.00
C VAL A 80 6.83 2.01 -12.18
N TYR A 81 7.94 2.69 -11.97
CA TYR A 81 8.66 3.44 -12.98
C TYR A 81 9.85 2.63 -13.50
N SER A 82 9.98 2.56 -14.82
CA SER A 82 11.10 1.91 -15.50
C SER A 82 12.38 2.73 -15.35
N PRO A 83 13.56 2.10 -15.20
CA PRO A 83 14.85 2.79 -15.13
C PRO A 83 15.07 3.67 -16.37
N GLN A 84 15.86 4.73 -16.22
CA GLN A 84 16.27 5.72 -17.24
C GLN A 84 15.15 6.56 -17.87
N THR A 85 13.95 5.99 -18.06
CA THR A 85 12.84 6.63 -18.80
C THR A 85 11.72 7.11 -17.89
N ALA A 86 11.61 6.53 -16.70
CA ALA A 86 10.45 6.67 -15.81
C ALA A 86 9.10 6.35 -16.49
N LYS A 87 9.11 5.54 -17.57
CA LYS A 87 7.87 5.05 -18.15
C LYS A 87 7.17 4.14 -17.14
N VAL A 88 5.86 4.31 -17.00
CA VAL A 88 5.04 3.49 -16.10
C VAL A 88 4.96 2.08 -16.65
N LYS A 89 5.52 1.12 -15.90
CA LYS A 89 5.43 -0.32 -16.19
C LYS A 89 4.13 -0.91 -15.64
N ALA A 90 3.74 -0.48 -14.44
CA ALA A 90 2.49 -0.87 -13.78
C ALA A 90 2.06 0.20 -12.78
N GLN A 91 0.77 0.27 -12.49
CA GLN A 91 0.22 1.09 -11.42
C GLN A 91 -1.11 0.51 -10.96
N GLY A 92 -1.49 0.81 -9.72
CA GLY A 92 -2.75 0.31 -9.19
C GLY A 92 -3.06 0.82 -7.81
N ARG A 93 -4.24 0.42 -7.34
CA ARG A 93 -4.76 0.69 -6.00
C ARG A 93 -5.10 -0.63 -5.33
N VAL A 94 -4.80 -0.73 -4.05
CA VAL A 94 -5.08 -1.88 -3.21
C VAL A 94 -5.81 -1.41 -1.97
N TYR A 95 -7.01 -1.93 -1.81
CA TYR A 95 -7.92 -1.59 -0.72
C TYR A 95 -7.66 -2.47 0.49
N GLN A 96 -7.87 -1.92 1.68
CA GLN A 96 -7.85 -2.72 2.91
C GLN A 96 -8.92 -3.81 2.87
N ARG A 97 -8.64 -4.95 3.52
CA ARG A 97 -9.66 -6.00 3.73
C ARG A 97 -10.83 -5.43 4.52
N GLY A 98 -12.06 -5.69 4.05
CA GLY A 98 -13.27 -5.14 4.66
C GLY A 98 -13.55 -3.67 4.32
N TYR A 99 -12.88 -3.10 3.31
CA TYR A 99 -13.18 -1.78 2.77
C TYR A 99 -14.65 -1.65 2.33
N ALA A 100 -15.28 -0.53 2.67
CA ALA A 100 -16.65 -0.20 2.32
C ALA A 100 -16.76 1.30 1.96
N PRO A 101 -17.04 1.64 0.68
CA PRO A 101 -16.94 3.03 0.18
C PRO A 101 -17.94 4.00 0.79
N ASN A 102 -19.12 3.52 1.20
CA ASN A 102 -20.18 4.33 1.79
C ASN A 102 -19.89 4.81 3.23
N LEU A 103 -18.72 4.48 3.80
CA LEU A 103 -18.40 4.72 5.22
C LEU A 103 -17.09 5.50 5.42
N CYS A 104 -16.59 6.15 4.36
CA CYS A 104 -15.29 6.83 4.39
C CYS A 104 -15.33 8.22 5.00
N VAL A 105 -16.51 8.84 5.02
CA VAL A 105 -16.73 10.19 5.53
C VAL A 105 -17.93 10.17 6.45
N ALA A 106 -17.80 10.78 7.63
CA ALA A 106 -18.91 10.97 8.55
C ALA A 106 -20.01 11.87 7.92
N PRO A 107 -21.29 11.47 7.94
CA PRO A 107 -22.39 12.40 7.64
C PRO A 107 -22.35 13.60 8.60
N ARG A 108 -22.66 14.81 8.11
CA ARG A 108 -22.67 16.03 8.95
C ARG A 108 -23.51 15.81 10.21
N GLY A 109 -22.89 15.97 11.38
CA GLY A 109 -23.57 15.91 12.68
C GLY A 109 -23.60 14.54 13.37
N ASN A 110 -23.17 13.47 12.71
CA ASN A 110 -23.12 12.13 13.32
C ASN A 110 -21.72 11.52 13.21
N PRO A 111 -21.09 11.08 14.33
CA PRO A 111 -19.87 10.29 14.24
C PRO A 111 -20.13 9.02 13.44
N LEU A 112 -19.15 8.59 12.64
CA LEU A 112 -19.20 7.28 12.01
C LEU A 112 -19.43 6.21 13.09
N PRO A 113 -20.31 5.23 12.86
CA PRO A 113 -20.55 4.19 13.84
C PRO A 113 -19.21 3.50 14.17
N PRO A 114 -18.90 3.26 15.45
CA PRO A 114 -17.74 2.45 15.81
C PRO A 114 -17.93 1.07 15.18
N ARG A 115 -17.07 0.70 14.23
CA ARG A 115 -17.11 -0.64 13.66
C ARG A 115 -16.15 -1.53 14.43
N GLU A 116 -16.72 -2.27 15.38
CA GLU A 116 -16.20 -3.56 15.81
C GLU A 116 -16.25 -4.55 14.62
N PRO A 117 -15.23 -5.39 14.42
CA PRO A 117 -14.21 -5.08 13.43
C PRO A 117 -14.33 -5.99 12.19
N ALA A 118 -13.79 -5.56 11.04
CA ALA A 118 -12.99 -6.54 10.31
C ALA A 118 -11.89 -6.92 11.30
N HIS A 119 -11.93 -8.12 11.89
CA HIS A 119 -11.35 -8.56 13.19
C HIS A 119 -9.92 -8.13 13.56
N LEU A 120 -9.23 -7.42 12.68
CA LEU A 120 -7.86 -6.96 12.78
C LEU A 120 -7.81 -5.41 12.78
N PRO A 121 -6.93 -4.80 13.59
CA PRO A 121 -6.68 -3.35 13.59
C PRO A 121 -6.36 -2.79 12.20
N TYR A 122 -6.71 -1.53 11.93
CA TYR A 122 -6.50 -0.95 10.59
C TYR A 122 -5.02 -0.91 10.21
N GLU A 123 -4.12 -0.76 11.18
CA GLU A 123 -2.66 -0.82 11.04
C GLU A 123 -2.23 -2.17 10.43
N TYR A 124 -2.83 -3.26 10.90
CA TYR A 124 -2.60 -4.58 10.35
C TYR A 124 -3.16 -4.67 8.93
N ARG A 125 -4.39 -4.17 8.70
CA ARG A 125 -5.04 -4.26 7.39
C ARG A 125 -4.32 -3.44 6.31
N ILE A 126 -3.82 -2.25 6.64
CA ILE A 126 -3.04 -1.43 5.69
C ILE A 126 -1.67 -2.04 5.42
N LYS A 127 -1.05 -2.68 6.42
CA LYS A 127 0.17 -3.48 6.22
C LYS A 127 -0.08 -4.65 5.26
N VAL A 128 -1.21 -5.35 5.40
CA VAL A 128 -1.62 -6.42 4.47
C VAL A 128 -1.87 -5.84 3.08
N ALA A 129 -2.56 -4.71 2.95
CA ALA A 129 -2.75 -4.04 1.66
C ALA A 129 -1.41 -3.66 0.99
N GLY A 130 -0.39 -3.28 1.78
CA GLY A 130 0.98 -3.10 1.30
C GLY A 130 1.60 -4.39 0.77
N SER A 131 1.37 -5.52 1.45
CA SER A 131 1.83 -6.84 0.99
C SER A 131 1.12 -7.26 -0.31
N ASP A 132 -0.19 -7.05 -0.38
CA ASP A 132 -1.00 -7.33 -1.57
C ASP A 132 -0.56 -6.44 -2.75
N ALA A 133 -0.12 -5.20 -2.52
CA ALA A 133 0.47 -4.34 -3.55
C ALA A 133 1.80 -4.90 -4.08
N ALA A 134 2.63 -5.53 -3.24
CA ALA A 134 3.83 -6.23 -3.69
C ALA A 134 3.49 -7.44 -4.57
N ASP A 135 2.43 -8.19 -4.23
CA ASP A 135 1.94 -9.29 -5.10
C ASP A 135 1.51 -8.78 -6.49
N ARG A 136 0.88 -7.60 -6.56
CA ARG A 136 0.56 -6.97 -7.85
C ARG A 136 1.80 -6.54 -8.64
N VAL A 137 2.87 -6.13 -7.95
CA VAL A 137 4.15 -5.84 -8.59
C VAL A 137 4.77 -7.11 -9.15
N PHE A 138 4.83 -8.21 -8.38
CA PHE A 138 5.31 -9.50 -8.90
C PHE A 138 4.53 -9.94 -10.14
N GLN A 139 3.20 -9.85 -10.11
CA GLN A 139 2.33 -10.17 -11.26
C GLN A 139 2.66 -9.32 -12.50
N ALA A 140 2.94 -8.03 -12.33
CA ALA A 140 3.28 -7.14 -13.46
C ALA A 140 4.63 -7.45 -14.13
N PHE A 141 5.48 -8.24 -13.47
CA PHE A 141 6.75 -8.74 -13.97
C PHE A 141 6.71 -10.25 -14.28
N ASP A 142 5.53 -10.88 -14.24
CA ASP A 142 5.35 -12.33 -14.43
C ASP A 142 6.22 -13.17 -13.49
N LEU A 143 6.49 -12.64 -12.29
CA LEU A 143 7.29 -13.30 -11.25
C LEU A 143 6.41 -14.19 -10.38
N SER A 144 6.98 -15.31 -9.93
CA SER A 144 6.32 -16.18 -8.96
C SER A 144 6.16 -15.48 -7.62
N LEU A 145 4.95 -15.57 -7.05
CA LEU A 145 4.69 -15.05 -5.72
C LEU A 145 5.48 -15.87 -4.68
N PRO A 146 6.10 -15.21 -3.68
CA PRO A 146 6.72 -15.94 -2.59
C PRO A 146 5.67 -16.81 -1.89
N SER A 147 6.01 -18.07 -1.62
CA SER A 147 5.13 -18.98 -0.87
C SER A 147 4.78 -18.35 0.46
N THR A 148 3.49 -18.14 0.73
CA THR A 148 3.03 -17.87 2.08
C THR A 148 3.31 -19.13 2.88
N ILE A 149 4.39 -19.17 3.65
CA ILE A 149 4.58 -20.23 4.64
C ILE A 149 3.44 -20.02 5.64
N ASN A 150 2.31 -20.70 5.42
CA ASN A 150 1.36 -20.93 6.47
C ASN A 150 2.12 -21.76 7.50
N SER A 151 2.48 -21.16 8.63
CA SER A 151 2.86 -21.87 9.85
C SER A 151 1.64 -22.59 10.41
N SER A 152 1.01 -23.43 9.60
CA SER A 152 0.01 -24.39 9.98
C SER A 152 0.61 -25.74 9.64
N THR A 153 1.38 -26.30 10.58
CA THR A 153 1.40 -27.71 11.04
C THR A 153 2.65 -27.85 11.92
N ASP A 154 2.53 -28.62 13.00
CA ASP A 154 3.59 -29.04 13.95
C ASP A 154 4.02 -28.03 15.01
N ASP A 155 3.22 -27.93 16.07
CA ASP A 155 3.71 -28.23 17.42
C ASP A 155 2.53 -28.38 18.38
N LEU A 156 2.26 -29.63 18.76
CA LEU A 156 1.98 -30.12 20.13
C LEU A 156 1.39 -31.54 20.01
N ARG A 157 2.31 -32.50 19.88
CA ARG A 157 2.21 -33.75 20.63
C ARG A 157 2.65 -33.50 22.06
#